data_AF-A0A3N4SB62-F1
#
_entry.id   AF-A0A3N4SB62-F1
#
_cell.length_a   1.000
_cell.length_b   1.000
_cell.length_c   1.000
_cell.angle_alpha   90.00
_cell.angle_beta   90.00
_cell.angle_gamma   90.00
#
_symmetry.space_group_name_H-M   'P 1'
#
loop_
_entity.id
_entity.type
_entity.pdbx_description
1 polymer ?
#
loop_
_entity_poly.entity_id
_entity_poly.type
_entity_poly.pdbx_seq_one_letter_code
_entity_poly.pdbx_strand_id
1 'polypeptide(L)'
;MSAAARSAGEQADLIPALIGEAFESTRNPPPPARFAEIDRALRGEIKRLSKIADGLCRQRPHRSRGWYALVNAIEKADDALSCELAEAPLAAGLHVSELARRVLELKREIAS
;
A
#
# COMPACT_ATOMS: atom_id res chain seq x y z
N MET A 1 3.86 22.70 15.68
CA MET A 1 3.48 21.68 14.67
C MET A 1 4.75 21.11 14.06
N SER A 2 4.98 19.79 14.23
CA SER A 2 6.23 19.11 13.86
C SER A 2 6.39 18.92 12.34
N ALA A 3 7.62 18.98 11.83
CA ALA A 3 7.96 18.76 10.41
C ALA A 3 7.47 17.39 9.87
N ALA A 4 7.37 16.38 10.74
CA ALA A 4 6.86 15.06 10.39
C ALA A 4 5.38 15.05 9.94
N ALA A 5 4.55 15.97 10.46
CA ALA A 5 3.13 16.05 10.10
C ALA A 5 2.92 16.67 8.72
N ARG A 6 3.81 17.58 8.27
CA ARG A 6 3.75 18.16 6.92
C ARG A 6 4.17 17.15 5.85
N SER A 7 5.26 16.41 6.11
CA SER A 7 5.72 15.34 5.22
C SER A 7 4.68 14.22 5.05
N ALA A 8 3.94 13.87 6.11
CA ALA A 8 2.88 12.87 6.01
C ALA A 8 1.66 13.34 5.19
N GLY A 9 1.31 14.63 5.25
CA GLY A 9 0.23 15.23 4.45
C GLY A 9 0.58 15.31 2.97
N GLU A 10 1.77 15.83 2.65
CA GLU A 10 2.26 15.91 1.27
C GLU A 10 2.45 14.51 0.65
N GLN A 11 2.91 13.53 1.43
CA GLN A 11 3.02 12.15 0.96
C GLN A 11 1.65 11.55 0.63
N ALA A 12 0.60 11.84 1.42
CA ALA A 12 -0.75 11.33 1.19
C ALA A 12 -1.35 11.86 -0.13
N ASP A 13 -1.07 13.12 -0.46
CA ASP A 13 -1.52 13.76 -1.70
C ASP A 13 -0.87 13.14 -2.96
N LEU A 14 0.32 12.53 -2.81
CA LEU A 14 1.05 11.88 -3.90
C LEU A 14 0.67 10.41 -4.14
N ILE A 15 0.06 9.74 -3.16
CA ILE A 15 -0.28 8.30 -3.25
C ILE A 15 -1.11 7.97 -4.50
N PRO A 16 -2.18 8.72 -4.86
CA PRO A 16 -2.96 8.40 -6.06
C PRO A 16 -2.13 8.40 -7.36
N ALA A 17 -1.21 9.36 -7.50
CA ALA A 17 -0.32 9.44 -8.65
C ALA A 17 0.64 8.24 -8.69
N LEU A 18 1.22 7.88 -7.54
CA LEU A 18 2.14 6.74 -7.42
C LEU A 18 1.45 5.40 -7.69
N ILE A 19 0.17 5.25 -7.34
CA ILE A 19 -0.63 4.07 -7.70
C ILE A 19 -0.78 3.96 -9.23
N GLY A 20 -1.08 5.06 -9.91
CA GLY A 20 -1.17 5.09 -11.37
C GLY A 20 0.15 4.71 -12.03
N GLU A 21 1.25 5.29 -11.56
CA GLU A 21 2.59 5.00 -12.05
C GLU A 21 3.00 3.55 -11.81
N ALA A 22 2.68 2.99 -10.63
CA ALA A 22 2.96 1.59 -10.31
C ALA A 22 2.29 0.61 -11.29
N PHE A 23 1.03 0.85 -11.67
CA PHE A 23 0.34 0.02 -12.65
C PHE A 23 0.92 0.15 -14.06
N GLU A 24 1.30 1.36 -14.48
CA GLU A 24 1.90 1.61 -15.78
C GLU A 24 3.32 1.04 -15.89
N SER A 25 4.02 0.87 -14.77
CA SER A 25 5.43 0.43 -14.71
C SER A 25 5.68 -0.97 -15.32
N THR A 26 4.65 -1.80 -15.46
CA THR A 26 4.77 -3.09 -16.16
C THR A 26 4.85 -2.94 -17.68
N ARG A 27 4.28 -1.85 -18.22
CA ARG A 27 4.28 -1.52 -19.64
C ARG A 27 5.41 -0.57 -20.02
N ASN A 28 5.65 0.44 -19.19
CA ASN A 28 6.70 1.43 -19.36
C ASN A 28 7.56 1.53 -18.08
N PRO A 29 8.57 0.66 -17.94
CA PRO A 29 9.36 0.58 -16.72
C PRO A 29 10.16 1.87 -16.47
N PRO A 30 9.99 2.53 -15.31
CA PRO A 30 10.79 3.68 -14.94
C PRO A 30 12.22 3.26 -14.55
N PRO A 31 13.14 4.22 -14.36
CA PRO A 31 14.48 3.95 -13.85
C PRO A 31 14.46 3.27 -12.46
N PRO A 32 15.47 2.47 -12.09
CA PRO A 32 15.52 1.75 -10.80
C PRO A 32 15.33 2.65 -9.56
N ALA A 33 15.90 3.85 -9.58
CA ALA A 33 15.74 4.81 -8.48
C ALA A 33 14.25 5.17 -8.26
N ARG A 34 13.48 5.29 -9.34
CA ARG A 34 12.06 5.60 -9.27
C ARG A 34 11.23 4.42 -8.76
N PHE A 35 11.58 3.20 -9.13
CA PHE A 35 10.98 2.01 -8.52
C PHE A 35 11.16 1.99 -6.99
N ALA A 36 12.35 2.33 -6.50
CA ALA A 36 12.62 2.40 -5.06
C ALA A 36 11.83 3.50 -4.35
N GLU A 37 11.58 4.64 -5.01
CA GLU A 37 10.72 5.70 -4.48
C GLU A 37 9.26 5.25 -4.38
N ILE A 38 8.72 4.64 -5.44
CA ILE A 38 7.35 4.11 -5.47
C ILE A 38 7.20 3.04 -4.39
N ASP A 39 8.10 2.05 -4.34
CA ASP A 39 8.09 0.98 -3.34
C ASP A 39 8.06 1.54 -1.91
N ARG A 40 8.99 2.43 -1.57
CA ARG A 40 9.08 3.03 -0.23
C ARG A 40 7.79 3.77 0.15
N ALA A 41 7.26 4.57 -0.77
CA ALA A 41 6.05 5.35 -0.53
C ALA A 41 4.82 4.45 -0.33
N LEU A 42 4.63 3.45 -1.21
CA LEU A 42 3.49 2.53 -1.12
C LEU A 42 3.59 1.64 0.13
N ARG A 43 4.78 1.15 0.50
CA ARG A 43 4.98 0.43 1.77
C ARG A 43 4.64 1.28 2.99
N GLY A 44 5.02 2.55 2.99
CA GLY A 44 4.68 3.48 4.06
C GLY A 44 3.16 3.66 4.20
N GLU A 45 2.47 3.80 3.07
CA GLU A 45 1.01 3.91 3.04
C GLU A 45 0.32 2.62 3.48
N ILE A 46 0.80 1.45 3.03
CA ILE A 46 0.28 0.15 3.48
C ILE A 46 0.38 0.04 5.00
N LYS A 47 1.56 0.30 5.59
CA LYS A 47 1.74 0.25 7.06
C LYS A 47 0.79 1.18 7.80
N ARG A 48 0.56 2.38 7.27
CA ARG A 48 -0.39 3.35 7.84
C ARG A 48 -1.82 2.80 7.79
N LEU A 49 -2.25 2.29 6.64
CA LEU A 49 -3.60 1.76 6.44
C LEU A 49 -3.84 0.47 7.23
N SER A 50 -2.87 -0.45 7.29
CA SER A 50 -2.97 -1.67 8.10
C SER A 50 -3.18 -1.35 9.58
N LYS A 51 -2.51 -0.32 10.11
CA LYS A 51 -2.75 0.14 11.49
C LYS A 51 -4.18 0.67 11.72
N ILE A 52 -4.72 1.39 10.75
CA ILE A 52 -6.10 1.89 10.79
C ILE A 52 -7.09 0.72 10.72
N ALA A 53 -6.87 -0.20 9.78
CA ALA A 53 -7.67 -1.40 9.60
C ALA A 53 -7.68 -2.29 10.85
N ASP A 54 -6.54 -2.49 11.52
CA ASP A 54 -6.46 -3.23 12.79
C ASP A 54 -7.29 -2.54 13.89
N GLY A 55 -7.20 -1.21 13.99
CA GLY A 55 -8.03 -0.43 14.91
C GLY A 55 -9.53 -0.59 14.68
N LEU A 56 -9.97 -0.66 13.42
CA LEU A 56 -11.36 -0.92 13.05
C LEU A 56 -11.77 -2.37 13.29
N CYS A 57 -10.87 -3.31 13.03
CA CYS A 57 -11.08 -4.75 13.23
C CYS A 57 -11.46 -5.03 14.69
N ARG A 58 -10.77 -4.39 15.65
CA ARG A 58 -11.05 -4.51 17.10
C ARG A 58 -12.41 -3.94 17.52
N GLN A 59 -13.02 -3.07 16.70
CA GLN A 59 -14.33 -2.47 16.96
C GLN A 59 -15.47 -3.27 16.32
N ARG A 60 -15.18 -4.19 15.37
CA ARG A 60 -16.18 -5.01 14.71
C ARG A 60 -16.51 -6.25 15.55
N PRO A 61 -17.76 -6.76 15.48
CA PRO A 61 -18.09 -8.04 16.08
C PRO A 61 -17.15 -9.14 15.54
N HIS A 62 -16.51 -9.87 16.45
CA HIS A 62 -15.58 -10.94 16.10
C HIS A 62 -16.25 -11.96 15.18
N ARG A 63 -15.55 -12.40 14.12
CA ARG A 63 -16.04 -13.32 13.07
C ARG A 63 -17.23 -12.81 12.25
N SER A 64 -17.56 -11.53 12.33
CA SER A 64 -18.47 -10.92 11.35
C SER A 64 -17.81 -10.86 9.97
N ARG A 65 -18.62 -10.74 8.92
CA ARG A 65 -18.12 -10.54 7.55
C ARG A 65 -17.16 -9.35 7.46
N GLY A 66 -17.51 -8.23 8.10
CA GLY A 66 -16.68 -7.03 8.10
C GLY A 66 -15.37 -7.21 8.87
N TRP A 67 -15.36 -8.05 9.91
CA TRP A 67 -14.13 -8.41 10.62
C TRP A 67 -13.19 -9.22 9.71
N TYR A 68 -13.68 -10.29 9.08
CA TYR A 68 -12.88 -11.11 8.16
C TYR A 68 -12.34 -10.31 6.97
N ALA A 69 -13.14 -9.38 6.42
CA ALA A 69 -12.69 -8.53 5.32
C ALA A 69 -11.45 -7.70 5.68
N LEU A 70 -11.45 -7.07 6.86
CA LEU A 70 -10.29 -6.30 7.35
C LEU A 70 -9.10 -7.19 7.67
N VAL A 71 -9.30 -8.33 8.36
CA VAL A 71 -8.21 -9.27 8.67
C VAL A 71 -7.53 -9.75 7.39
N ASN A 72 -8.32 -10.24 6.42
CA ASN A 72 -7.77 -10.74 5.15
C ASN A 72 -7.05 -9.64 4.36
N ALA A 73 -7.53 -8.39 4.41
CA ALA A 73 -6.87 -7.28 3.74
C ALA A 73 -5.53 -6.94 4.40
N ILE A 74 -5.43 -7.02 5.73
CA ILE A 74 -4.17 -6.84 6.47
C ILE A 74 -3.20 -7.97 6.14
N GLU A 75 -3.62 -9.23 6.22
CA GLU A 75 -2.76 -10.39 5.95
C GLU A 75 -2.15 -10.34 4.54
N LYS A 76 -2.96 -10.08 3.51
CA LYS A 76 -2.44 -9.93 2.14
C LYS A 76 -1.47 -8.77 1.99
N ALA A 77 -1.71 -7.69 2.74
CA ALA A 77 -0.82 -6.54 2.71
C ALA A 77 0.52 -6.86 3.39
N ASP A 78 0.50 -7.60 4.50
CA ASP A 78 1.70 -8.08 5.18
C ASP A 78 2.49 -9.06 4.31
N ASP A 79 1.81 -9.97 3.60
CA ASP A 79 2.42 -10.86 2.60
C ASP A 79 3.15 -10.05 1.51
N ALA A 80 2.50 -9.03 0.95
CA ALA A 80 3.14 -8.17 -0.06
C ALA A 80 4.32 -7.37 0.50
N LEU A 81 4.28 -6.97 1.78
CA LEU A 81 5.40 -6.31 2.44
C LEU A 81 6.59 -7.24 2.69
N SER A 82 6.38 -8.56 2.76
CA SER A 82 7.44 -9.54 2.96
C SER A 82 8.34 -9.73 1.73
N CYS A 83 7.82 -9.44 0.54
CA CYS A 83 8.59 -9.47 -0.71
C CYS A 83 9.53 -8.27 -0.78
N GLU A 84 10.76 -8.47 -1.27
CA GLU A 84 11.71 -7.38 -1.56
C GLU A 84 11.59 -6.90 -3.01
N LEU A 85 11.98 -5.65 -3.26
CA LEU A 85 12.00 -5.10 -4.61
C LEU A 85 13.07 -5.82 -5.44
N ALA A 86 12.64 -6.49 -6.51
CA ALA A 86 13.54 -7.19 -7.41
C ALA A 86 14.36 -6.24 -8.31
N GLU A 87 15.54 -6.67 -8.74
CA GLU A 87 16.41 -5.90 -9.64
C GLU A 87 15.93 -5.89 -11.10
N ALA A 88 15.28 -6.98 -11.54
CA ALA A 88 14.78 -7.09 -12.91
C ALA A 88 13.59 -6.14 -13.13
N PRO A 89 13.58 -5.29 -14.19
CA PRO A 89 12.56 -4.25 -14.36
C PRO A 89 11.11 -4.76 -14.37
N LEU A 90 10.86 -5.90 -15.02
CA LEU A 90 9.53 -6.51 -15.04
C LEU A 90 9.10 -6.99 -13.65
N ALA A 91 10.01 -7.62 -12.91
CA ALA A 91 9.73 -8.09 -11.55
C ALA A 91 9.50 -6.90 -10.59
N ALA A 92 10.28 -5.83 -10.72
CA ALA A 92 10.08 -4.58 -10.00
C ALA A 92 8.71 -3.96 -10.31
N GLY A 93 8.31 -3.93 -11.59
CA GLY A 93 7.00 -3.46 -12.05
C GLY A 93 5.83 -4.23 -11.46
N LEU A 94 5.91 -5.56 -11.47
CA LEU A 94 4.90 -6.43 -10.87
C LEU A 94 4.80 -6.23 -9.35
N HIS A 95 5.95 -6.08 -8.69
CA HIS A 95 6.03 -5.84 -7.26
C HIS A 95 5.36 -4.52 -6.85
N VAL A 96 5.72 -3.39 -7.48
CA VAL A 96 5.09 -2.11 -7.15
C VAL A 96 3.59 -2.08 -7.50
N SER A 97 3.17 -2.76 -8.56
CA SER A 97 1.75 -2.97 -8.90
C SER A 97 0.99 -3.76 -7.83
N GLU A 98 1.61 -4.78 -7.25
CA GLU A 98 1.03 -5.54 -6.12
C GLU A 98 0.86 -4.63 -4.90
N LEU A 99 1.88 -3.86 -4.53
CA LEU A 99 1.76 -2.90 -3.43
C LEU A 99 0.62 -1.89 -3.67
N ALA A 100 0.50 -1.34 -4.88
CA ALA A 100 -0.57 -0.41 -5.24
C ALA A 100 -1.96 -1.06 -5.11
N ARG A 101 -2.10 -2.33 -5.51
CA ARG A 101 -3.34 -3.11 -5.33
C ARG A 101 -3.70 -3.26 -3.86
N ARG A 102 -2.74 -3.56 -2.99
CA ARG A 102 -2.96 -3.69 -1.54
C ARG A 102 -3.37 -2.37 -0.90
N VAL A 103 -2.80 -1.23 -1.33
CA VAL A 103 -3.25 0.10 -0.89
C VAL A 103 -4.74 0.32 -1.24
N LEU A 104 -5.15 0.03 -2.48
CA LEU A 104 -6.53 0.20 -2.91
C LEU A 104 -7.50 -0.73 -2.16
N GLU A 105 -7.12 -1.99 -1.94
CA GLU A 105 -7.90 -2.95 -1.17
C GLU A 105 -8.11 -2.48 0.27
N LEU A 106 -7.04 -2.09 0.98
CA LEU A 106 -7.15 -1.56 2.33
C LEU A 106 -8.04 -0.31 2.39
N LYS A 107 -7.87 0.65 1.46
CA LYS A 107 -8.73 1.85 1.40
C LYS A 107 -10.20 1.50 1.22
N ARG A 108 -10.51 0.51 0.38
CA ARG A 108 -11.88 0.06 0.15
C ARG A 108 -12.48 -0.58 1.41
N GLU A 109 -11.77 -1.50 2.05
CA GLU A 109 -12.29 -2.19 3.23
C GLU A 109 -12.43 -1.25 4.45
N ILE A 110 -11.54 -0.26 4.59
CA ILE A 110 -11.65 0.79 5.63
C ILE A 110 -12.88 1.68 5.44
N ALA A 111 -13.27 1.93 4.19
CA ALA A 111 -14.44 2.77 3.86
C ALA A 111 -15.78 2.00 3.89
N SER A 112 -15.75 0.67 3.97
CA SER A 112 -16.93 -0.20 4.07
C SER A 112 -17.47 -0.29 5.48
#